data_AF-A0A1H9M302-F1
#
_entry.id   AF-A0A1H9M302-F1
#
_cell.length_a   1.000
_cell.length_b   1.000
_cell.length_c   1.000
_cell.angle_alpha   90.00
_cell.angle_beta   90.00
_cell.angle_gamma   90.00
#
_symmetry.space_group_name_H-M   'P 1'
#
loop_
_entity.id
_entity.type
_entity.pdbx_description
1 polymer ?
#
loop_
_entity_poly.entity_id
_entity_poly.type
_entity_poly.pdbx_seq_one_letter_code
_entity_poly.pdbx_strand_id
1 'polypeptide(L)'
;MVAAQGGLIGHLRPSTHAPANYTFPNSSEVSLDCQVPGTVVGGNPRWYLVSGEGDANWVSARYVSVTGAAVQPCDPSDGTYAAKATSALNRRVGPTTTDAKAGTYAKGAGFRVQCFTDSGQQWYLTSTGSWVRASYVSTSSKVRYCSNS
;
A
#
# COMPACT_ATOMS: atom_id res chain seq x y z
N MET A 1 18.42 4.66 -8.92
CA MET A 1 18.29 5.61 -10.05
C MET A 1 17.00 5.32 -10.79
N VAL A 2 16.12 6.30 -11.02
CA VAL A 2 14.83 6.10 -11.70
C VAL A 2 14.91 6.56 -13.16
N ALA A 3 14.74 5.67 -14.15
CA ALA A 3 14.52 6.07 -15.54
C ALA A 3 13.01 6.05 -15.85
N ALA A 4 12.29 7.11 -15.48
CA ALA A 4 10.90 7.29 -15.89
C ALA A 4 10.86 8.00 -17.26
N GLN A 5 10.01 7.53 -18.20
CA GLN A 5 9.64 8.30 -19.38
C GLN A 5 8.40 9.13 -19.01
N GLY A 6 8.60 10.36 -18.54
CA GLY A 6 7.51 11.29 -18.22
C GLY A 6 7.26 11.57 -16.74
N GLY A 7 8.21 11.22 -15.87
CA GLY A 7 8.16 11.41 -14.42
C GLY A 7 7.62 10.18 -13.68
N LEU A 8 8.05 10.00 -12.44
CA LEU A 8 7.51 8.98 -11.55
C LEU A 8 6.33 9.61 -10.80
N ILE A 9 5.14 8.99 -10.82
CA ILE A 9 3.95 9.55 -10.19
C ILE A 9 3.80 8.98 -8.78
N GLY A 10 3.76 9.87 -7.79
CA GLY A 10 3.41 9.57 -6.40
C GLY A 10 1.91 9.57 -6.21
N HIS A 11 1.41 8.56 -5.52
CA HIS A 11 0.01 8.39 -5.16
C HIS A 11 -0.15 8.33 -3.64
N LEU A 12 -1.29 8.79 -3.13
CA LEU A 12 -1.64 8.70 -1.69
C LEU A 12 -1.70 7.26 -1.16
N ARG A 13 -1.89 6.29 -2.07
CA ARG A 13 -1.98 4.86 -1.76
C ARG A 13 -1.32 4.06 -2.89
N PRO A 14 -0.90 2.80 -2.65
CA PRO A 14 -0.27 1.93 -3.66
C PRO A 14 -1.28 1.46 -4.74
N SER A 15 -1.80 2.40 -5.53
CA SER A 15 -2.77 2.15 -6.58
C SER A 15 -2.76 3.26 -7.62
N THR A 16 -2.84 2.89 -8.91
CA THR A 16 -3.00 3.86 -10.00
C THR A 16 -4.37 4.53 -10.01
N HIS A 17 -5.34 3.97 -9.28
CA HIS A 17 -6.67 4.55 -9.10
C HIS A 17 -6.75 5.49 -7.89
N ALA A 18 -5.70 5.55 -7.06
CA ALA A 18 -5.62 6.49 -5.96
C ALA A 18 -5.21 7.88 -6.48
N PRO A 19 -5.64 8.96 -5.83
CA PRO A 19 -5.21 10.31 -6.20
C PRO A 19 -3.69 10.40 -6.24
N ALA A 20 -3.18 11.02 -7.31
CA ALA A 20 -1.79 11.43 -7.36
C ALA A 20 -1.60 12.68 -6.50
N ASN A 21 -0.50 12.73 -5.75
CA ASN A 21 -0.13 13.86 -4.89
C ASN A 21 1.20 14.50 -5.30
N TYR A 22 2.01 13.82 -6.12
CA TYR A 22 3.29 14.34 -6.57
C TYR A 22 3.72 13.76 -7.92
N THR A 23 4.49 14.52 -8.69
CA THR A 23 5.19 14.02 -9.88
C THR A 23 6.68 14.28 -9.70
N PHE A 24 7.44 13.21 -9.55
CA PHE A 24 8.90 13.25 -9.48
C PHE A 24 9.45 13.47 -10.90
N PRO A 25 10.37 14.44 -11.10
CA PRO A 25 11.07 14.61 -12.37
C PRO A 25 11.75 13.33 -12.87
N ASN A 26 12.04 13.28 -14.17
CA ASN A 26 12.87 12.21 -14.73
C ASN A 26 14.23 12.17 -14.03
N SER A 27 14.75 10.97 -13.79
CA SER A 27 16.04 10.76 -13.12
C SER A 27 16.12 11.20 -11.66
N SER A 28 14.98 11.49 -10.99
CA SER A 28 14.99 11.74 -9.55
C SER A 28 15.59 10.57 -8.77
N GLU A 29 16.42 10.91 -7.79
CA GLU A 29 16.89 9.98 -6.76
C GLU A 29 15.99 10.12 -5.55
N VAL A 30 15.33 9.02 -5.18
CA VAL A 30 14.40 8.96 -4.06
C VAL A 30 14.84 7.88 -3.08
N SER A 31 14.75 8.19 -1.80
CA SER A 31 14.94 7.20 -0.73
C SER A 31 13.64 6.39 -0.57
N LEU A 32 13.76 5.07 -0.57
CA LEU A 32 12.63 4.16 -0.43
C LEU A 32 12.61 3.62 1.00
N ASP A 33 11.48 3.77 1.66
CA ASP A 33 11.27 3.27 3.02
C ASP A 33 11.00 1.76 3.00
N CYS A 34 9.92 1.37 2.32
CA CYS A 34 9.46 -0.02 2.30
C CYS A 34 8.58 -0.33 1.08
N GLN A 35 8.19 -1.60 0.93
CA GLN A 35 7.34 -2.06 -0.16
C GLN A 35 6.05 -2.76 0.30
N VAL A 36 4.99 -2.63 -0.51
CA VAL A 36 3.70 -3.33 -0.35
C VAL A 36 3.16 -3.81 -1.70
N PRO A 37 2.23 -4.78 -1.73
CA PRO A 37 1.46 -5.06 -2.92
C PRO A 37 0.45 -3.95 -3.21
N GLY A 38 0.10 -3.75 -4.49
CA GLY A 38 -0.87 -2.76 -4.93
C GLY A 38 -1.42 -3.07 -6.32
N THR A 39 -1.98 -2.06 -7.00
CA THR A 39 -2.44 -2.22 -8.39
C THR A 39 -1.33 -2.77 -9.27
N VAL A 40 -1.63 -3.75 -10.11
CA VAL A 40 -0.64 -4.37 -11.00
C VAL A 40 -0.36 -3.44 -12.17
N VAL A 41 0.89 -3.01 -12.32
CA VAL A 41 1.34 -2.14 -13.43
C VAL A 41 2.30 -2.93 -14.30
N GLY A 42 1.90 -3.22 -15.54
CA GLY A 42 2.73 -3.98 -16.48
C GLY A 42 3.20 -5.34 -15.94
N GLY A 43 2.33 -6.03 -15.19
CA GLY A 43 2.64 -7.32 -14.56
C GLY A 43 3.36 -7.23 -13.20
N ASN A 44 3.72 -6.03 -12.72
CA ASN A 44 4.38 -5.85 -11.43
C ASN A 44 3.40 -5.35 -10.36
N PRO A 45 3.14 -6.12 -9.27
CA PRO A 45 2.24 -5.72 -8.20
C PRO A 45 2.92 -4.89 -7.11
N ARG A 46 4.23 -4.63 -7.18
CA ARG A 46 4.99 -4.00 -6.10
C ARG A 46 4.90 -2.48 -6.18
N TRP A 47 4.74 -1.88 -5.01
CA TRP A 47 4.74 -0.44 -4.79
C TRP A 47 5.71 -0.08 -3.68
N TYR A 48 6.41 1.03 -3.85
CA TYR A 48 7.37 1.55 -2.88
C TYR A 48 6.83 2.80 -2.22
N LEU A 49 7.04 2.89 -0.91
CA LEU A 49 6.87 4.14 -0.16
C LEU A 49 8.17 4.93 -0.28
N VAL A 50 8.08 6.18 -0.72
CA VAL A 50 9.20 7.12 -0.71
C VAL A 50 9.29 7.77 0.69
N SER A 51 10.47 7.72 1.34
CA SER A 51 10.68 8.32 2.67
C SER A 51 10.79 9.86 2.56
N GLY A 52 9.92 10.59 3.26
CA GLY A 52 9.93 12.07 3.34
C GLY A 52 8.52 12.67 3.47
N GLU A 53 8.33 13.48 4.51
CA GLU A 53 7.06 13.98 5.09
C GLU A 53 6.06 14.69 4.16
N GLY A 54 4.79 14.61 4.58
CA GLY A 54 3.72 15.54 4.23
C GLY A 54 2.44 14.83 3.81
N ASP A 55 2.58 13.94 2.81
CA ASP A 55 1.55 13.05 2.29
C ASP A 55 2.23 11.82 1.69
N ALA A 56 1.77 10.62 2.04
CA ALA A 56 2.32 9.37 1.53
C ALA A 56 2.55 9.39 0.01
N ASN A 57 3.78 9.14 -0.44
CA ASN A 57 4.12 9.05 -1.86
C ASN A 57 4.41 7.59 -2.23
N TRP A 58 3.37 6.88 -2.64
CA TRP A 58 3.47 5.53 -3.17
C TRP A 58 3.77 5.58 -4.67
N VAL A 59 4.82 4.89 -5.09
CA VAL A 59 5.25 4.82 -6.48
C VAL A 59 5.29 3.38 -6.97
N SER A 60 4.92 3.14 -8.23
CA SER A 60 4.97 1.80 -8.80
C SER A 60 6.42 1.35 -9.00
N ALA A 61 6.78 0.17 -8.47
CA ALA A 61 8.10 -0.43 -8.67
C ALA A 61 8.42 -0.70 -10.14
N ARG A 62 7.41 -0.74 -11.02
CA ARG A 62 7.58 -0.90 -12.47
C ARG A 62 8.48 0.20 -13.07
N TYR A 63 8.50 1.38 -12.47
CA TYR A 63 9.21 2.55 -12.99
C TYR A 63 10.38 2.96 -12.11
N VAL A 64 10.80 2.13 -11.15
CA VAL A 64 11.88 2.45 -10.22
C VAL A 64 13.03 1.47 -10.40
N SER A 65 14.25 1.96 -10.64
CA SER A 65 15.45 1.11 -10.59
C SER A 65 16.16 1.29 -9.24
N VAL A 66 16.14 0.21 -8.46
CA VAL A 66 16.76 0.15 -7.14
C VAL A 66 18.25 -0.13 -7.31
N THR A 67 19.07 0.72 -6.69
CA THR A 67 20.53 0.55 -6.61
C THR A 67 20.88 0.18 -5.18
N GLY A 68 21.62 -0.91 -4.96
CA GLY A 68 21.97 -1.39 -3.62
C GLY A 68 21.03 -2.50 -3.11
N ALA A 69 20.73 -2.47 -1.81
CA ALA A 69 19.94 -3.51 -1.16
C ALA A 69 18.49 -3.54 -1.65
N ALA A 70 17.89 -4.73 -1.61
CA ALA A 70 16.48 -4.90 -1.93
C ALA A 70 15.59 -4.13 -0.93
N VAL A 71 14.57 -3.45 -1.44
CA VAL A 71 13.57 -2.76 -0.61
C VAL A 71 12.82 -3.80 0.21
N GLN A 72 12.82 -3.63 1.54
CA GLN A 72 12.15 -4.57 2.43
C GLN A 72 10.64 -4.34 2.45
N PRO A 73 9.81 -5.37 2.68
CA PRO A 73 8.39 -5.19 2.94
C PRO A 73 8.17 -4.18 4.08
N CYS A 74 7.06 -3.45 4.03
CA CYS A 74 6.65 -2.67 5.19
C CYS A 74 6.29 -3.62 6.32
N ASP A 75 7.01 -3.52 7.43
CA ASP A 75 6.79 -4.31 8.64
C ASP A 75 6.69 -3.35 9.82
N PRO A 76 5.46 -2.97 10.24
CA PRO A 76 5.35 -2.21 11.47
C PRO A 76 5.90 -3.08 12.60
N SER A 77 6.88 -2.56 13.33
CA SER A 77 7.66 -3.25 14.37
C SER A 77 6.85 -3.99 15.46
N ASP A 78 5.53 -3.77 15.54
CA ASP A 78 4.60 -4.46 16.45
C ASP A 78 4.01 -5.76 15.87
N GLY A 79 4.30 -6.11 14.62
CA GLY A 79 3.76 -7.28 13.92
C GLY A 79 2.33 -7.07 13.38
N THR A 80 1.52 -8.14 13.40
CA THR A 80 0.16 -8.14 12.83
C THR A 80 -0.93 -7.98 13.90
N TYR A 81 -2.05 -7.37 13.52
CA TYR A 81 -3.22 -7.11 14.37
C TYR A 81 -4.36 -8.07 14.06
N ALA A 82 -5.05 -8.56 15.11
CA ALA A 82 -6.26 -9.34 14.92
C ALA A 82 -7.39 -8.42 14.43
N ALA A 83 -8.10 -8.88 13.39
CA ALA A 83 -9.15 -8.14 12.72
C ALA A 83 -10.39 -9.01 12.53
N LYS A 84 -11.56 -8.37 12.57
CA LYS A 84 -12.85 -9.02 12.31
C LYS A 84 -13.68 -8.18 11.36
N ALA A 85 -14.27 -8.84 10.36
CA ALA A 85 -15.18 -8.22 9.42
C ALA A 85 -16.50 -7.83 10.11
N THR A 86 -16.85 -6.54 10.13
CA THR A 86 -18.14 -6.07 10.70
C THR A 86 -19.31 -6.23 9.71
N SER A 87 -18.99 -6.37 8.43
CA SER A 87 -19.90 -6.67 7.32
C SER A 87 -19.17 -7.51 6.26
N ALA A 88 -19.89 -8.06 5.28
CA ALA A 88 -19.23 -8.70 4.15
C ALA A 88 -18.42 -7.66 3.35
N LEU A 89 -17.15 -7.95 3.06
CA LEU A 89 -16.26 -7.03 2.37
C LEU A 89 -15.41 -7.71 1.29
N ASN A 90 -15.05 -6.93 0.28
CA ASN A 90 -14.13 -7.38 -0.77
C ASN A 90 -12.69 -7.19 -0.30
N ARG A 91 -11.86 -8.20 -0.55
CA ARG A 91 -10.40 -8.09 -0.57
C ARG A 91 -9.97 -7.67 -1.97
N ARG A 92 -9.01 -6.75 -2.07
CA ARG A 92 -8.57 -6.17 -3.34
C ARG A 92 -7.08 -6.24 -3.51
N VAL A 93 -6.62 -6.23 -4.76
CA VAL A 93 -5.18 -6.24 -5.08
C VAL A 93 -4.52 -4.90 -4.78
N GLY A 94 -5.28 -3.80 -4.79
CA GLY A 94 -4.85 -2.46 -4.37
C GLY A 94 -5.88 -1.78 -3.47
N PRO A 95 -5.48 -0.73 -2.73
CA PRO A 95 -6.31 -0.02 -1.75
C PRO A 95 -7.24 1.02 -2.38
N THR A 96 -8.04 0.61 -3.35
CA THR A 96 -9.16 1.41 -3.87
C THR A 96 -10.33 0.50 -4.23
N THR A 97 -11.54 1.04 -4.36
CA THR A 97 -12.71 0.27 -4.79
C THR A 97 -12.71 -0.10 -6.28
N THR A 98 -11.83 0.52 -7.06
CA THR A 98 -11.66 0.25 -8.51
C THR A 98 -10.69 -0.90 -8.74
N ASP A 99 -9.78 -1.17 -7.79
CA ASP A 99 -8.84 -2.28 -7.89
C ASP A 99 -9.54 -3.64 -7.92
N ALA A 100 -8.98 -4.55 -8.72
CA ALA A 100 -9.52 -5.89 -8.90
C ALA A 100 -9.70 -6.64 -7.57
N LYS A 101 -10.75 -7.48 -7.51
CA LYS A 101 -11.05 -8.29 -6.33
C LYS A 101 -10.08 -9.47 -6.26
N ALA A 102 -9.45 -9.64 -5.10
CA ALA A 102 -8.67 -10.83 -4.74
C ALA A 102 -9.52 -11.88 -4.00
N GLY A 103 -10.73 -11.51 -3.55
CA GLY A 103 -11.66 -12.39 -2.85
C GLY A 103 -12.60 -11.61 -1.95
N THR A 104 -13.24 -12.30 -1.00
CA THR A 104 -14.18 -11.71 -0.04
C THR A 104 -13.99 -12.27 1.36
N TYR A 105 -14.28 -11.46 2.38
CA TYR A 105 -14.52 -11.93 3.74
C TYR A 105 -16.02 -11.82 4.05
N ALA A 106 -16.59 -12.88 4.60
CA ALA A 106 -17.95 -12.86 5.14
C ALA A 106 -18.01 -12.03 6.44
N LYS A 107 -19.20 -11.53 6.78
CA LYS A 107 -19.42 -10.86 8.07
C LYS A 107 -19.02 -11.79 9.21
N GLY A 108 -18.28 -11.26 10.18
CA GLY A 108 -17.80 -12.01 11.34
C GLY A 108 -16.53 -12.82 11.11
N ALA A 109 -16.04 -12.92 9.87
CA ALA A 109 -14.77 -13.60 9.58
C ALA A 109 -13.60 -12.92 10.31
N GLY A 110 -12.76 -13.73 10.96
CA GLY A 110 -11.51 -13.31 11.57
C GLY A 110 -10.34 -13.40 10.60
N PHE A 111 -9.45 -12.41 10.63
CA PHE A 111 -8.22 -12.37 9.83
C PHE A 111 -7.17 -11.49 10.52
N ARG A 112 -6.01 -11.32 9.88
CA ARG A 112 -4.92 -10.48 10.39
C ARG A 112 -4.59 -9.36 9.40
N VAL A 113 -4.28 -8.19 9.95
CA VAL A 113 -3.83 -7.01 9.20
C VAL A 113 -2.44 -6.58 9.67
N GLN A 114 -1.66 -6.01 8.76
CA GLN A 114 -0.29 -5.55 9.01
C GLN A 114 -0.31 -4.05 9.30
N CYS A 115 -0.76 -3.23 8.36
CA CYS A 115 -0.68 -1.78 8.45
C CYS A 115 -1.81 -1.12 7.66
N PHE A 116 -1.94 0.20 7.77
CA PHE A 116 -2.88 0.98 6.96
C PHE A 116 -2.19 1.96 6.01
N THR A 117 -2.88 2.33 4.94
CA THR A 117 -2.52 3.45 4.05
C THR A 117 -3.56 4.54 4.12
N ASP A 118 -3.15 5.80 4.01
CA ASP A 118 -3.97 7.02 3.88
C ASP A 118 -5.00 7.22 5.01
N SER A 119 -4.92 8.34 5.73
CA SER A 119 -5.84 8.65 6.82
C SER A 119 -7.25 9.05 6.35
N GLY A 120 -7.41 9.53 5.11
CA GLY A 120 -8.70 9.98 4.57
C GLY A 120 -9.64 8.83 4.22
N GLN A 121 -9.14 7.81 3.52
CA GLN A 121 -9.87 6.57 3.29
C GLN A 121 -8.94 5.40 3.59
N GLN A 122 -8.89 5.03 4.87
CA GLN A 122 -8.02 3.97 5.36
C GLN A 122 -8.32 2.61 4.71
N TRP A 123 -7.27 1.98 4.23
CA TRP A 123 -7.25 0.57 3.81
C TRP A 123 -6.23 -0.19 4.64
N TYR A 124 -6.60 -1.37 5.12
CA TYR A 124 -5.68 -2.27 5.80
C TYR A 124 -5.07 -3.26 4.81
N LEU A 125 -3.74 -3.39 4.86
CA LEU A 125 -3.03 -4.50 4.26
C LEU A 125 -3.24 -5.74 5.12
N THR A 126 -3.83 -6.78 4.55
CA THR A 126 -3.96 -8.09 5.21
C THR A 126 -2.63 -8.83 5.17
N SER A 127 -2.41 -9.74 6.13
CA SER A 127 -1.21 -10.60 6.15
C SER A 127 -1.07 -11.52 4.93
N THR A 128 -2.09 -11.60 4.08
CA THR A 128 -2.10 -12.35 2.81
C THR A 128 -1.77 -11.49 1.59
N GLY A 129 -1.40 -10.22 1.78
CA GLY A 129 -1.02 -9.32 0.69
C GLY A 129 -2.19 -8.72 -0.09
N SER A 130 -3.40 -8.72 0.47
CA SER A 130 -4.57 -8.04 -0.12
C SER A 130 -5.05 -6.88 0.75
N TRP A 131 -5.83 -5.96 0.18
CA TRP A 131 -6.34 -4.77 0.84
C TRP A 131 -7.82 -4.90 1.20
N VAL A 132 -8.19 -4.35 2.37
CA VAL A 132 -9.58 -4.26 2.84
C VAL A 132 -9.88 -2.86 3.36
N ARG A 133 -11.11 -2.37 3.15
CA ARG A 133 -11.49 -1.02 3.61
C ARG A 133 -11.67 -1.01 5.14
N ALA A 134 -10.96 -0.13 5.83
CA ALA A 134 -10.91 -0.10 7.29
C ALA A 134 -12.29 0.12 7.94
N SER A 135 -13.19 0.88 7.29
CA SER A 135 -14.54 1.15 7.77
C SER A 135 -15.41 -0.10 7.99
N TYR A 136 -15.01 -1.26 7.46
CA TYR A 136 -15.72 -2.54 7.61
C TYR A 136 -14.96 -3.55 8.47
N VAL A 137 -13.98 -3.09 9.24
CA VAL A 137 -13.08 -3.94 10.02
C VAL A 137 -12.94 -3.39 11.44
N SER A 138 -13.18 -4.25 12.44
CA SER A 138 -12.81 -3.98 13.83
C SER A 138 -11.48 -4.63 14.13
N THR A 139 -10.54 -3.91 14.74
CA THR A 139 -9.21 -4.43 15.11
C THR A 139 -9.03 -4.50 16.62
N SER A 140 -8.15 -5.38 17.09
CA SER A 140 -7.84 -5.55 18.51
C SER A 140 -7.10 -4.35 19.13
N SER A 141 -6.41 -3.57 18.31
CA SER A 141 -5.64 -2.39 18.71
C SER A 141 -5.49 -1.43 17.52
N LYS A 142 -4.90 -0.25 17.78
CA LYS A 142 -4.63 0.77 16.77
C LYS A 142 -3.60 0.24 15.77
N VAL A 143 -4.02 0.09 14.52
CA VAL A 143 -3.16 -0.30 13.40
C VAL A 143 -2.24 0.86 13.03
N ARG A 144 -0.95 0.58 12.82
CA ARG A 144 0.03 1.58 12.37
C ARG A 144 0.01 1.79 10.86
N TYR A 145 0.52 2.94 10.44
CA TYR A 145 0.73 3.26 9.03
C TYR A 145 1.79 2.30 8.44
N CYS A 146 1.68 2.00 7.15
CA CYS A 146 2.67 1.18 6.46
C CYS A 146 3.98 1.97 6.28
N SER A 147 4.93 1.83 7.21
CA SER A 147 6.29 2.38 7.12
C SER A 147 7.28 1.47 7.87
N ASN A 148 8.57 1.56 7.52
CA ASN A 148 9.69 1.05 8.33
C ASN A 148 10.42 2.17 9.11
N SER A 149 10.05 3.42 8.83
CA SER A 149 10.46 4.64 9.53
C SER A 149 9.54 4.97 10.70
#